data_AF-A0A250VVN7-F1
#
_entry.id   AF-A0A250VVN7-F1
#
_cell.length_a   1.000
_cell.length_b   1.000
_cell.length_c   1.000
_cell.angle_alpha   90.00
_cell.angle_beta   90.00
_cell.angle_gamma   90.00
#
_symmetry.space_group_name_H-M   'P 1'
#
loop_
_entity.id
_entity.type
_entity.pdbx_description
1 polymer ?
#
loop_
_entity_poly.entity_id
_entity_poly.type
_entity_poly.pdbx_seq_one_letter_code
_entity_poly.pdbx_strand_id
1 'polypeptide(L)' 'METLLYAAELVQEDGAYKLVVQDVVRDTVQITPVPKSAVDRLPTFLSVLTSKLGSAPVRSRW' A
#
# COMPACT_ATOMS: atom_id res chain seq x y z
N MET A 1 7.33 6.58 -19.83
CA MET A 1 6.84 5.21 -19.62
C MET A 1 7.17 4.84 -18.19
N GLU A 2 6.18 4.39 -17.42
CA GLU A 2 6.38 3.95 -16.03
C GLU A 2 6.62 2.44 -16.03
N THR A 3 7.52 1.96 -15.18
CA THR A 3 7.78 0.52 -14.99
C THR A 3 7.45 0.17 -13.55
N LEU A 4 6.54 -0.79 -13.35
CA LEU A 4 6.19 -1.28 -12.03
C LEU A 4 7.31 -2.18 -11.51
N LEU A 5 7.90 -1.81 -10.36
CA LEU A 5 8.96 -2.59 -9.71
C LEU A 5 8.42 -3.37 -8.51
N TYR A 6 7.56 -2.73 -7.72
CA TYR A 6 6.94 -3.31 -6.53
C TYR A 6 5.45 -3.02 -6.50
N ALA A 7 4.66 -4.02 -6.12
CA ALA A 7 3.26 -3.87 -5.75
C ALA A 7 3.10 -4.18 -4.26
N ALA A 8 2.28 -3.41 -3.55
CA ALA A 8 2.02 -3.62 -2.14
C ALA A 8 0.51 -3.60 -1.89
N GLU A 9 0.00 -4.66 -1.28
CA GLU A 9 -1.42 -4.86 -1.00
C GLU A 9 -1.63 -5.12 0.49
N LEU A 10 -2.54 -4.35 1.09
CA LEU A 10 -3.00 -4.61 2.45
C LEU A 10 -4.24 -5.50 2.38
N VAL A 11 -4.13 -6.72 2.88
CA VAL A 11 -5.18 -7.75 2.84
C VAL A 11 -5.66 -8.04 4.26
N GLN A 12 -6.97 -8.25 4.42
CA GLN A 12 -7.56 -8.78 5.65
C GLN A 12 -7.96 -10.24 5.43
N GLU A 13 -7.49 -11.13 6.28
CA GLU A 13 -7.75 -12.57 6.24
C GLU A 13 -7.96 -13.07 7.67
N ASP A 14 -9.07 -13.74 7.95
CA ASP A 14 -9.44 -14.26 9.27
C ASP A 14 -9.36 -13.23 10.42
N GLY A 15 -9.68 -11.97 10.12
CA GLY A 15 -9.63 -10.86 11.08
C GLY A 15 -8.23 -10.32 11.36
N ALA A 16 -7.18 -10.91 10.79
CA ALA A 16 -5.82 -10.39 10.81
C ALA A 16 -5.52 -9.57 9.54
N TYR A 17 -4.67 -8.55 9.67
CA TYR A 17 -4.21 -7.76 8.54
C TYR A 17 -2.79 -8.18 8.15
N LYS A 18 -2.52 -8.23 6.85
CA LYS A 18 -1.21 -8.60 6.29
C LYS A 18 -0.87 -7.63 5.15
N LEU A 19 0.37 -7.18 5.10
CA LEU A 19 0.93 -6.48 3.95
C LEU A 19 1.63 -7.50 3.06
N VAL A 20 1.14 -7.66 1.85
CA VAL A 20 1.74 -8.47 0.78
C VAL A 20 2.54 -7.52 -0.11
N VAL A 21 3.84 -7.75 -0.21
CA VAL A 21 4.73 -7.00 -1.10
C VAL A 21 5.25 -7.94 -2.17
N GLN A 22 4.93 -7.64 -3.43
CA GLN A 22 5.42 -8.36 -4.59
C GLN A 22 6.56 -7.58 -5.25
N ASP A 23 7.74 -8.19 -5.35
CA ASP A 23 8.81 -7.76 -6.26
C ASP A 23 8.49 -8.32 -7.64
N VAL A 24 8.02 -7.47 -8.55
CA VAL A 24 7.58 -7.88 -9.90
C VAL A 24 8.78 -8.26 -10.78
N VAL A 25 9.95 -7.68 -10.51
CA VAL A 25 11.16 -7.95 -11.28
C VAL A 25 11.74 -9.32 -10.96
N ARG A 26 11.68 -9.70 -9.68
CA ARG A 26 12.25 -10.97 -9.17
C ARG A 26 11.22 -12.07 -8.96
N ASP A 27 9.95 -11.78 -9.18
CA ASP A 27 8.82 -12.67 -8.92
C ASP A 27 8.85 -13.24 -7.49
N THR A 28 9.07 -12.36 -6.50
CA THR A 28 9.10 -12.76 -5.08
C THR A 28 7.98 -12.08 -4.31
N VAL A 29 7.45 -12.79 -3.31
CA VAL A 29 6.37 -12.30 -2.45
C VAL A 29 6.85 -12.32 -1.00
N GLN A 30 6.64 -11.21 -0.32
CA GLN A 30 6.87 -11.08 1.12
C GLN A 30 5.57 -10.73 1.81
N ILE A 31 5.29 -11.39 2.94
CA ILE A 31 4.06 -11.20 3.70
C ILE A 31 4.47 -10.80 5.12
N THR A 32 3.99 -9.64 5.56
CA THR A 32 4.24 -9.11 6.90
C THR A 32 2.92 -8.88 7.64
N PRO A 33 2.69 -9.46 8.83
CA PRO A 33 1.54 -9.12 9.65
C PRO A 33 1.51 -7.65 10.02
N VAL A 34 0.33 -7.03 9.97
CA VAL A 34 0.14 -5.62 10.29
C VAL A 34 -0.85 -5.48 11.46
N PRO A 35 -0.51 -4.73 12.52
CA PRO A 35 -1.44 -4.48 13.60
C PRO A 35 -2.58 -3.57 13.11
N LYS A 36 -3.82 -3.86 13.55
CA LYS A 36 -5.01 -3.07 13.22
C LYS A 36 -4.83 -1.58 13.51
N SER A 37 -4.17 -1.23 14.62
CA SER A 37 -3.90 0.17 14.98
C SER A 37 -3.05 0.92 13.96
N ALA A 38 -2.19 0.23 13.19
CA ALA A 38 -1.45 0.84 12.08
C ALA A 38 -2.35 1.01 10.85
N VAL A 39 -3.20 0.03 10.56
CA VAL A 39 -4.20 0.10 9.48
C VAL A 39 -5.16 1.28 9.69
N ASP A 40 -5.67 1.45 10.91
CA ASP A 40 -6.59 2.52 11.28
C ASP A 40 -5.97 3.93 11.09
N ARG A 41 -4.63 4.03 11.11
CA ARG A 41 -3.88 5.29 10.92
C ARG A 41 -3.56 5.59 9.46
N LEU A 42 -3.71 4.62 8.54
CA LEU A 42 -3.38 4.81 7.12
C LEU A 42 -4.12 6.00 6.49
N PRO A 43 -5.43 6.21 6.69
CA PRO A 43 -6.13 7.35 6.09
C PRO A 43 -5.52 8.69 6.52
N THR A 44 -5.16 8.83 7.79
CA THR A 44 -4.52 10.04 8.32
C THR A 44 -3.13 10.23 7.72
N PHE A 45 -2.32 9.17 7.66
CA PHE A 45 -0.99 9.24 7.06
C PHE A 45 -1.06 9.65 5.59
N LEU A 46 -1.95 9.03 4.80
CA LEU A 46 -2.12 9.35 3.38
C LEU A 46 -2.62 10.78 3.16
N SER A 47 -3.51 11.28 4.02
CA SER A 47 -3.95 12.68 4.00
C SER A 47 -2.79 13.65 4.21
N VAL A 48 -1.94 13.38 5.21
CA VAL A 48 -0.73 14.18 5.48
C VAL A 48 0.29 14.07 4.34
N LEU A 49 0.47 12.88 3.77
CA LEU A 49 1.38 12.68 2.64
C LEU A 49 0.93 13.48 1.41
N THR A 50 -0.37 13.44 1.12
CA THR A 50 -0.98 14.18 0.00
C THR A 50 -0.84 15.68 0.19
N SER A 51 -1.02 16.20 1.41
CA SER A 51 -0.86 17.64 1.68
C SER A 51 0.59 18.11 1.55
N LYS A 52 1.56 17.26 1.89
CA LYS A 52 2.99 17.58 1.80
C LYS A 52 3.56 17.48 0.39
N LEU A 53 3.11 16.50 -0.40
CA LEU A 53 3.63 16.27 -1.75
C LEU A 53 2.94 17.15 -2.82
N GLY A 54 1.91 17.90 -2.43
CA GLY A 54 0.99 18.52 -3.38
C GLY A 54 0.14 17.45 -4.07
N SER A 55 -1.05 17.81 -4.53
CA SER A 55 -1.95 16.88 -5.22
C SER A 55 -1.27 16.35 -6.50
N ALA A 56 -0.61 15.19 -6.41
CA ALA A 56 -0.35 14.40 -7.61
C ALA A 56 -1.73 13.98 -8.13
N PRO A 57 -2.02 14.15 -9.44
CA PRO A 57 -3.34 13.86 -9.96
C PRO A 57 -3.70 12.42 -9.64
N VAL A 58 -4.81 12.25 -8.90
CA VAL A 58 -5.46 10.95 -8.70
C VAL A 58 -5.76 10.41 -10.09
N ARG A 59 -4.95 9.46 -10.56
CA ARG A 59 -5.31 8.63 -11.72
C ARG A 59 -6.32 7.62 -11.22
N SER A 60 -7.58 8.03 -11.22
CA SER A 60 -8.73 7.14 -11.13
C SER A 60 -8.63 6.12 -12.28
N ARG A 61 -8.32 4.87 -11.95
CA ARG A 61 -8.57 3.74 -12.85
C ARG A 61 -9.99 3.25 -12.59
N TRP A 62 -10.85 3.45 -13.58
CA TRP A 62 -12.05 2.67 -13.81
C TRP A 62 -11.68 1.44 -14.64
#